data_AF-A0A7M5XF48-F1
#
_entry.id   AF-A0A7M5XF48-F1
#
_cell.length_a   1.000
_cell.length_b   1.000
_cell.length_c   1.000
_cell.angle_alpha   90.00
_cell.angle_beta   90.00
_cell.angle_gamma   90.00
#
_symmetry.space_group_name_H-M   'P 1'
#
loop_
_entity.id
_entity.type
_entity.pdbx_description
1 polymer ?
#
loop_
_entity_poly.entity_id
_entity_poly.type
_entity_poly.pdbx_seq_one_letter_code
_entity_poly.pdbx_strand_id
1 'polypeptide(L)'
;FHFQPKYDTLQVLELMREYSGLLSTFPELVSVHKGAFSKQKECMKMQEEEKLKYAEVADISTRMDVVSSAMFAEIHHFHRERCRDFKDVMKKYLREQVRFHEEIIKKLNSSIDMYDQVPD
;
A
#
# COMPACT_ATOMS: atom_id res chain seq x y z
N PHE A 1 -29.53 6.25 -6.52
CA PHE A 1 -28.58 5.15 -6.78
C PHE A 1 -27.31 5.63 -7.50
N HIS A 2 -27.40 6.38 -8.60
CA HIS A 2 -26.22 6.86 -9.37
C HIS A 2 -25.15 7.65 -8.56
N PHE A 3 -25.52 8.31 -7.46
CA PHE A 3 -24.56 9.05 -6.62
C PHE A 3 -23.84 8.20 -5.57
N GLN A 4 -24.26 6.94 -5.35
CA GLN A 4 -23.69 6.06 -4.31
C GLN A 4 -22.17 5.90 -4.38
N PRO A 5 -21.54 5.72 -5.57
CA PRO A 5 -20.10 5.48 -5.65
C PRO A 5 -19.22 6.57 -5.02
N LYS A 6 -19.74 7.79 -4.89
CA LYS A 6 -19.02 8.91 -4.25
C LYS A 6 -18.83 8.72 -2.74
N TYR A 7 -19.69 7.93 -2.10
CA TYR A 7 -19.67 7.74 -0.64
C TYR A 7 -18.76 6.59 -0.19
N ASP A 8 -18.52 5.60 -1.06
CA ASP A 8 -17.79 4.39 -0.72
C ASP A 8 -16.67 4.03 -1.72
N THR A 9 -17.05 3.76 -2.96
CA THR A 9 -16.24 3.10 -3.98
C THR A 9 -15.13 4.00 -4.47
N LEU A 10 -15.41 5.31 -4.61
CA LEU A 10 -14.42 6.29 -5.03
C LEU A 10 -13.24 6.36 -4.07
N GLN A 11 -13.49 6.27 -2.76
CA GLN A 11 -12.42 6.32 -1.75
C GLN A 11 -11.54 5.08 -1.79
N VAL A 12 -12.13 3.90 -2.06
CA VAL A 12 -11.36 2.67 -2.30
C VAL A 12 -10.48 2.82 -3.53
N LEU A 13 -11.01 3.37 -4.63
CA LEU A 13 -10.25 3.59 -5.87
C LEU A 13 -9.11 4.60 -5.68
N GLU A 14 -9.34 5.67 -4.91
CA GLU A 14 -8.31 6.64 -4.57
C GLU A 14 -7.16 5.99 -3.79
N LEU A 15 -7.48 5.18 -2.78
CA LEU A 15 -6.50 4.39 -2.04
C LEU A 15 -5.71 3.46 -2.96
N MET A 16 -6.39 2.71 -3.84
CA MET A 16 -5.71 1.80 -4.78
C MET A 16 -4.77 2.54 -5.73
N ARG A 17 -5.18 3.72 -6.21
CA ARG A 17 -4.36 4.56 -7.09
C ARG A 17 -3.11 5.07 -6.36
N GLU A 18 -3.26 5.52 -5.12
CA GLU A 18 -2.13 5.98 -4.29
C GLU A 18 -1.12 4.85 -4.06
N TYR A 19 -1.59 3.69 -3.59
CA TYR A 19 -0.71 2.54 -3.34
C TYR A 19 -0.11 1.96 -4.62
N SER A 20 -0.82 2.02 -5.76
CA SER A 20 -0.24 1.69 -7.06
C SER A 20 0.90 2.63 -7.43
N GLY A 21 0.76 3.93 -7.14
CA GLY A 21 1.82 4.92 -7.32
C GLY A 21 3.04 4.62 -6.45
N LEU A 22 2.84 4.36 -5.16
CA LEU A 22 3.92 3.99 -4.24
C LEU A 22 4.66 2.71 -4.69
N LEU A 23 3.91 1.66 -5.01
CA LEU A 23 4.45 0.37 -5.47
C LEU A 23 5.25 0.49 -6.76
N SER A 24 4.90 1.45 -7.62
CA SER A 24 5.63 1.67 -8.89
C SER A 24 7.08 2.08 -8.70
N THR A 25 7.45 2.60 -7.51
CA THR A 25 8.82 3.03 -7.19
C THR A 25 9.71 1.89 -6.68
N PHE A 26 9.12 0.80 -6.17
CA PHE A 26 9.89 -0.31 -5.58
C PHE A 26 10.80 -1.06 -6.55
N PRO A 27 10.46 -1.30 -7.84
CA PRO A 27 11.39 -1.93 -8.76
C PRO A 27 12.73 -1.19 -8.85
N GLU A 28 12.70 0.14 -8.90
CA GLU A 28 13.90 0.96 -8.96
C GLU A 28 14.67 0.95 -7.63
N LEU A 29 13.98 1.12 -6.49
CA LEU A 29 14.59 1.02 -5.16
C LEU A 29 15.31 -0.32 -4.94
N VAL A 30 14.67 -1.42 -5.32
CA VAL A 30 15.25 -2.78 -5.24
C VAL A 30 16.43 -2.92 -6.20
N SER A 31 16.35 -2.33 -7.39
CA SER A 31 17.45 -2.35 -8.37
C SER A 31 18.70 -1.66 -7.82
N VAL A 32 18.54 -0.48 -7.22
CA VAL A 32 19.65 0.27 -6.60
C VAL A 32 20.26 -0.51 -5.45
N HIS A 33 19.45 -1.09 -4.55
CA HIS A 33 19.94 -1.91 -3.45
C HIS A 33 20.71 -3.13 -3.93
N LYS A 34 20.17 -3.86 -4.93
CA LYS A 34 20.86 -5.02 -5.55
C LYS A 34 22.17 -4.64 -6.21
N GLY A 35 22.22 -3.48 -6.86
CA GLY A 35 23.44 -2.94 -7.48
C GLY A 35 24.51 -2.63 -6.42
N ALA A 36 24.14 -1.93 -5.36
CA ALA A 36 25.03 -1.62 -4.24
C ALA A 36 25.55 -2.90 -3.55
N PHE A 37 24.67 -3.87 -3.31
CA PHE A 37 25.03 -5.17 -2.72
C PHE A 37 26.00 -5.97 -3.60
N SER A 38 25.73 -6.01 -4.92
CA SER A 38 26.61 -6.69 -5.87
C SER A 38 27.99 -6.04 -5.91
N LYS A 39 28.06 -4.70 -5.82
CA LYS A 39 29.33 -3.97 -5.77
C LYS A 39 30.11 -4.25 -4.48
N GLN A 40 29.44 -4.30 -3.33
CA GLN A 40 30.08 -4.70 -2.07
C GLN A 40 30.74 -6.09 -2.21
N LYS A 41 30.02 -7.07 -2.76
CA LYS A 41 30.53 -8.43 -2.96
C LYS A 41 31.73 -8.47 -3.91
N GLU A 42 31.70 -7.69 -4.98
CA GLU A 42 32.84 -7.55 -5.91
C GLU A 42 34.06 -6.97 -5.19
N CYS A 43 33.89 -5.94 -4.37
CA CYS A 43 34.97 -5.31 -3.60
C CYS A 43 35.57 -6.26 -2.56
N MET A 44 34.73 -7.06 -1.87
CA MET A 44 35.22 -8.11 -0.96
C MET A 44 36.09 -9.14 -1.70
N LYS A 45 35.68 -9.57 -2.90
CA LYS A 45 36.49 -10.48 -3.71
C LYS A 45 37.82 -9.84 -4.16
N MET A 46 37.80 -8.58 -4.58
CA MET A 46 39.03 -7.86 -4.95
C MET A 46 39.99 -7.70 -3.77
N GLN A 47 39.48 -7.57 -2.55
CA GLN A 47 40.30 -7.57 -1.34
C GLN A 47 40.94 -8.94 -1.08
N GLU A 48 40.22 -10.04 -1.27
CA GLU A 48 40.78 -11.41 -1.18
C GLU A 48 41.91 -11.64 -2.19
N GLU A 49 41.82 -11.00 -3.36
CA GLU A 49 42.85 -10.99 -4.39
C GLU A 49 43.96 -9.94 -4.14
N GLU A 50 43.99 -9.30 -2.97
CA GLU A 50 44.93 -8.23 -2.56
C GLU A 50 44.93 -6.98 -3.47
N LYS A 51 43.88 -6.78 -4.26
CA LYS A 51 43.72 -5.64 -5.18
C LYS A 51 43.09 -4.41 -4.52
N LEU A 52 42.50 -4.57 -3.34
CA LEU A 52 41.88 -3.49 -2.56
C LEU A 52 42.32 -3.55 -1.09
N LYS A 53 42.41 -2.39 -0.45
CA LYS A 53 42.75 -2.32 0.98
C LYS A 53 41.54 -2.68 1.83
N TYR A 54 41.81 -3.30 2.97
CA TYR A 54 40.77 -3.62 3.96
C TYR A 54 39.92 -2.41 4.36
N ALA A 55 40.57 -1.26 4.60
CA ALA A 55 39.87 -0.03 5.00
C ALA A 55 38.87 0.47 3.95
N GLU A 56 39.17 0.28 2.66
CA GLU A 56 38.29 0.71 1.56
C GLU A 56 37.04 -0.18 1.48
N VAL A 57 37.20 -1.51 1.66
CA VAL A 57 36.07 -2.45 1.67
C VAL A 57 35.22 -2.30 2.94
N ALA A 58 35.83 -1.96 4.07
CA ALA A 58 35.12 -1.68 5.32
C ALA A 58 34.20 -0.44 5.20
N ASP A 59 34.66 0.62 4.54
CA ASP A 59 33.84 1.81 4.28
C ASP A 59 32.67 1.49 3.34
N ILE A 60 32.92 0.76 2.24
CA ILE A 60 31.88 0.30 1.31
C ILE A 60 30.82 -0.55 2.04
N SER A 61 31.25 -1.43 2.94
CA SER A 61 30.35 -2.28 3.71
C SER A 61 29.48 -1.47 4.67
N THR A 62 30.07 -0.51 5.37
CA THR A 62 29.34 0.41 6.26
C THR A 62 28.27 1.19 5.49
N ARG A 63 28.60 1.68 4.29
CA ARG A 63 27.64 2.38 3.44
C ARG A 63 26.51 1.46 2.97
N MET A 64 26.82 0.21 2.62
CA MET A 64 25.82 -0.79 2.24
C MET A 64 24.86 -1.13 3.40
N ASP A 65 25.38 -1.19 4.63
CA ASP A 65 24.57 -1.42 5.84
C ASP A 65 23.59 -0.27 6.09
N VAL A 66 24.03 0.98 5.89
CA VAL A 66 23.15 2.16 5.98
C VAL A 66 22.04 2.09 4.93
N VAL A 67 22.38 1.78 3.67
CA VAL A 67 21.40 1.65 2.58
C VAL A 67 20.39 0.53 2.88
N SER A 68 20.86 -0.62 3.36
CA SER A 68 19.99 -1.74 3.71
C SER A 68 19.06 -1.39 4.88
N SER A 69 19.59 -0.74 5.91
CA SER A 69 18.82 -0.32 7.07
C SER A 69 17.73 0.68 6.70
N ALA A 70 18.05 1.66 5.85
CA ALA A 70 17.08 2.63 5.33
C ALA A 70 15.98 1.94 4.50
N MET A 71 16.36 1.02 3.60
CA MET A 71 15.40 0.26 2.80
C MET A 71 14.45 -0.58 3.67
N PHE A 72 14.96 -1.27 4.68
CA PHE A 72 14.12 -2.07 5.58
C PHE A 72 13.21 -1.20 6.44
N ALA A 73 13.70 -0.06 6.93
CA ALA A 73 12.88 0.91 7.65
C ALA A 73 11.72 1.40 6.77
N GLU A 74 11.97 1.71 5.51
CA GLU A 74 10.95 2.16 4.56
C GLU A 74 9.93 1.06 4.24
N ILE A 75 10.37 -0.18 3.99
CA ILE A 75 9.46 -1.31 3.77
C ILE A 75 8.57 -1.55 4.99
N HIS A 76 9.14 -1.46 6.19
CA HIS A 76 8.38 -1.61 7.43
C HIS A 76 7.37 -0.46 7.61
N HIS A 77 7.78 0.78 7.34
CA HIS A 77 6.89 1.94 7.36
C HIS A 77 5.74 1.77 6.36
N PHE A 78 6.05 1.46 5.10
CA PHE A 78 5.06 1.20 4.06
C PHE A 78 4.06 0.11 4.48
N HIS A 79 4.54 -0.99 5.05
CA HIS A 79 3.66 -2.07 5.50
C HIS A 79 2.71 -1.64 6.63
N ARG A 80 3.22 -0.87 7.59
CA ARG A 80 2.43 -0.33 8.71
C ARG A 80 1.33 0.59 8.21
N GLU A 81 1.66 1.55 7.35
CA GLU A 81 0.69 2.49 6.79
C GLU A 81 -0.34 1.75 5.93
N ARG A 82 0.11 0.82 5.07
CA ARG A 82 -0.78 -0.03 4.25
C ARG A 82 -1.83 -0.73 5.08
N CYS A 83 -1.43 -1.38 6.16
CA CYS A 83 -2.35 -2.11 7.02
C CYS A 83 -3.35 -1.18 7.72
N ARG A 84 -2.92 0.02 8.14
CA ARG A 84 -3.81 1.02 8.74
C ARG A 84 -4.83 1.55 7.72
N ASP A 85 -4.35 2.03 6.58
CA ASP A 85 -5.19 2.75 5.63
C ASP A 85 -6.20 1.82 4.95
N PHE A 86 -5.79 0.60 4.56
CA PHE A 86 -6.73 -0.40 4.03
C PHE A 86 -7.79 -0.78 5.04
N LYS A 87 -7.42 -0.95 6.32
CA LYS A 87 -8.38 -1.25 7.38
C LYS A 87 -9.42 -0.15 7.50
N ASP A 88 -8.98 1.11 7.54
CA ASP A 88 -9.87 2.24 7.76
C ASP A 88 -10.79 2.50 6.56
N VAL A 89 -10.24 2.45 5.34
CA VAL A 89 -11.01 2.62 4.09
C VAL A 89 -12.00 1.49 3.89
N MET A 90 -11.60 0.23 4.09
CA MET A 90 -12.53 -0.91 3.94
C MET A 90 -13.63 -0.89 5.01
N LYS A 91 -13.30 -0.50 6.24
CA LYS A 91 -14.31 -0.32 7.30
C LYS A 91 -15.33 0.76 6.93
N LYS A 92 -14.88 1.87 6.34
CA LYS A 92 -15.76 2.94 5.88
C LYS A 92 -16.62 2.50 4.70
N TYR A 93 -16.02 1.83 3.71
CA TYR A 93 -16.73 1.24 2.56
C TYR A 93 -17.89 0.35 3.02
N LEU A 94 -17.61 -0.60 3.93
CA LEU A 94 -18.64 -1.53 4.42
C LEU A 94 -19.77 -0.81 5.17
N ARG A 95 -19.45 0.23 5.96
CA ARG A 95 -20.47 1.03 6.66
C ARG A 95 -21.41 1.75 5.70
N GLU A 96 -20.85 2.37 4.66
CA GLU A 96 -21.65 3.06 3.65
C GLU A 96 -22.47 2.07 2.80
N GLN A 97 -21.94 0.88 2.52
CA GLN A 97 -22.68 -0.20 1.87
C GLN A 97 -23.87 -0.68 2.72
N VAL A 98 -23.69 -0.87 4.03
CA VAL A 98 -24.81 -1.21 4.94
C VAL A 98 -25.88 -0.13 4.89
N ARG A 99 -25.48 1.14 5.09
CA ARG A 99 -26.41 2.28 5.06
C ARG A 99 -27.17 2.37 3.74
N PHE A 100 -26.50 2.15 2.62
CA PHE A 100 -27.11 2.16 1.30
C PHE A 100 -28.21 1.11 1.14
N HIS A 101 -27.94 -0.11 1.58
CA HIS A 101 -28.92 -1.20 1.50
C HIS A 101 -30.08 -1.00 2.48
N GLU A 102 -29.83 -0.46 3.67
CA GLU A 102 -30.90 -0.06 4.60
C GLU A 102 -31.85 0.97 3.96
N GLU A 103 -31.31 1.97 3.25
CA GLU A 103 -32.13 2.95 2.54
C GLU A 103 -32.92 2.34 1.37
N ILE A 104 -32.40 1.32 0.70
CA ILE A 104 -33.17 0.55 -0.30
C ILE A 104 -34.33 -0.17 0.38
N ILE A 105 -34.06 -0.88 1.46
CA ILE A 105 -35.08 -1.64 2.20
C ILE A 105 -36.19 -0.70 2.68
N LYS A 106 -35.85 0.45 3.27
CA LYS A 106 -36.84 1.46 3.70
C LYS A 106 -37.73 1.93 2.56
N LYS A 107 -37.16 2.19 1.38
CA LYS A 107 -37.92 2.61 0.20
C LYS A 107 -38.87 1.52 -0.30
N LEU A 108 -38.42 0.27 -0.32
CA LEU A 108 -39.26 -0.86 -0.72
C LEU A 108 -40.42 -1.05 0.26
N ASN A 109 -40.15 -1.02 1.56
CA ASN A 109 -41.20 -1.11 2.59
C ASN A 109 -42.20 0.04 2.48
N SER A 110 -41.74 1.28 2.29
CA SER A 110 -42.64 2.42 2.09
C SER A 110 -43.55 2.23 0.87
N SER A 111 -43.02 1.64 -0.22
CA SER A 111 -43.84 1.33 -1.39
C SER A 111 -44.85 0.22 -1.12
N ILE A 112 -44.52 -0.79 -0.30
CA ILE A 112 -45.45 -1.85 0.12
C ILE A 112 -46.59 -1.25 0.95
N ASP A 113 -46.27 -0.42 1.93
CA ASP A 113 -47.25 0.23 2.81
C ASP A 113 -48.26 1.09 2.03
N MET A 114 -47.90 1.59 0.84
CA MET A 114 -48.82 2.31 -0.04
C MET A 114 -49.89 1.41 -0.66
N TYR A 115 -49.59 0.13 -0.91
CA TYR A 115 -50.58 -0.82 -1.44
C TYR A 115 -51.60 -1.23 -0.38
N ASP A 116 -51.18 -1.32 0.88
CA ASP A 116 -52.08 -1.62 2.01
C ASP A 116 -53.13 -0.51 2.27
N GLN A 117 -52.92 0.69 1.69
CA GLN A 117 -53.83 1.84 1.82
C GLN A 117 -54.84 1.94 0.68
N VAL A 118 -54.76 1.09 -0.35
CA VAL A 118 -55.71 1.09 -1.46
C VAL A 118 -56.95 0.28 -1.05
N PRO A 119 -58.16 0.87 -1.04
CA PRO A 119 -59.38 0.12 -0.75
C PRO A 119 -59.68 -0.93 -1.83
N ASP A 120 -60.28 -2.05 -1.41
CA ASP A 120 -60.78 -3.11 -2.29
C ASP A 120 -61.76 -2.61 -3.37
#